data_AF-A0A523DHY3-F1
#
_entry.id   AF-A0A523DHY3-F1
#
_cell.length_a   1.000
_cell.length_b   1.000
_cell.length_c   1.000
_cell.angle_alpha   90.00
_cell.angle_beta   90.00
_cell.angle_gamma   90.00
#
_symmetry.space_group_name_H-M   'P 1'
#
loop_
_entity.id
_entity.type
_entity.pdbx_description
1 polymer ?
#
loop_
_entity_poly.entity_id
_entity_poly.type
_entity_poly.pdbx_seq_one_letter_code
_entity_poly.pdbx_strand_id
1 'polypeptide(L)'
;MTQTRLSAAARSRDPRLYQIVMLGCLLVYGVGRLDFDVSVGRIGLTLATCLATQYLCTRLWALPRFDPRSPLISGLSLCLLLRTGLPALVVLTAIITVVSKFLLRVDGRHLFNPTNFGLVVMMLATGQIWVSPGQWGSVAFFAFLLGGLGGLVVHRAARSDVTYAFLGFYALLVIGRAIWLEDPIA
;
A
#
# COMPACT_ATOMS: atom_id res chain seq x y z
N MET A 1 23.55 -37.94 20.66
CA MET A 1 22.47 -38.29 19.71
C MET A 1 21.74 -37.01 19.30
N THR A 2 22.32 -36.19 18.42
CA THR A 2 21.99 -36.10 16.98
C THR A 2 20.49 -35.93 16.66
N GLN A 3 20.00 -34.70 16.73
CA GLN A 3 18.98 -34.21 15.77
C GLN A 3 19.49 -32.94 15.09
N THR A 4 20.36 -33.19 14.12
CA THR A 4 20.60 -32.37 12.95
C THR A 4 19.26 -32.15 12.22
N ARG A 5 18.45 -31.16 12.65
CA ARG A 5 17.30 -30.71 11.86
C ARG A 5 17.81 -29.82 10.73
N LEU A 6 18.24 -30.51 9.68
CA LEU A 6 18.08 -30.16 8.28
C LEU A 6 18.20 -28.67 7.95
N SER A 7 19.43 -28.31 7.59
CA SER A 7 19.72 -27.30 6.58
C SER A 7 18.79 -27.44 5.37
N ALA A 8 17.76 -26.61 5.33
CA ALA A 8 17.16 -26.12 4.10
C ALA A 8 16.61 -24.71 4.39
N ALA A 9 17.51 -23.79 4.77
CA ALA A 9 17.20 -22.38 4.73
C ALA A 9 17.07 -21.98 3.25
N ALA A 10 15.92 -22.30 2.64
CA ALA A 10 15.45 -21.60 1.47
C ALA A 10 15.52 -20.12 1.86
N ARG A 11 16.48 -19.41 1.26
CA ARG A 11 16.74 -18.00 1.51
C ARG A 11 15.47 -17.23 1.15
N SER A 12 14.56 -17.08 2.11
CA SER A 12 13.28 -16.44 1.86
C SER A 12 13.58 -14.98 1.52
N ARG A 13 13.36 -14.63 0.25
CA ARG A 13 13.52 -13.24 -0.20
C ARG A 13 12.60 -12.36 0.64
N ASP A 14 13.10 -11.19 1.06
CA ASP A 14 12.34 -10.21 1.85
C ASP A 14 10.96 -10.00 1.19
N PRO A 15 9.84 -10.28 1.89
CA PRO A 15 8.49 -10.22 1.32
C PRO A 15 8.15 -8.83 0.76
N ARG A 16 8.81 -7.77 1.24
CA ARG A 16 8.66 -6.40 0.74
C ARG A 16 9.08 -6.26 -0.73
N LEU A 17 9.95 -7.12 -1.24
CA LEU A 17 10.32 -7.11 -2.66
C LEU A 17 9.12 -7.47 -3.54
N TYR A 18 8.29 -8.44 -3.12
CA TYR A 18 7.08 -8.79 -3.86
C TYR A 18 6.07 -7.64 -3.86
N GLN A 19 5.97 -6.90 -2.74
CA GLN A 19 5.12 -5.71 -2.66
C GLN A 19 5.61 -4.60 -3.59
N ILE A 20 6.92 -4.31 -3.59
CA ILE A 20 7.51 -3.28 -4.47
C ILE A 20 7.29 -3.65 -5.93
N VAL A 21 7.56 -4.90 -6.31
CA VAL A 21 7.37 -5.37 -7.68
C VAL A 21 5.89 -5.28 -8.08
N MET A 22 4.98 -5.77 -7.24
CA MET A 22 3.55 -5.74 -7.53
C MET A 22 3.02 -4.30 -7.66
N LEU A 23 3.33 -3.42 -6.70
CA LEU A 23 2.92 -2.02 -6.75
C LEU A 23 3.54 -1.28 -7.94
N GLY A 24 4.80 -1.58 -8.27
CA GLY A 24 5.47 -1.04 -9.45
C GLY A 24 4.80 -1.49 -10.74
N CYS A 25 4.51 -2.79 -10.89
CA CYS A 25 3.79 -3.33 -12.05
C CYS A 25 2.39 -2.70 -12.17
N LEU A 26 1.65 -2.57 -11.06
CA LEU A 26 0.35 -1.92 -11.04
C LEU A 26 0.44 -0.45 -11.46
N LEU A 27 1.48 0.27 -11.03
CA LEU A 27 1.67 1.67 -11.39
C LEU A 27 1.98 1.81 -12.88
N VAL A 28 2.88 0.98 -13.42
CA VAL A 28 3.22 0.96 -14.85
C VAL A 28 1.99 0.63 -15.68
N TYR A 29 1.21 -0.39 -15.28
CA TYR A 29 -0.03 -0.76 -15.97
C TYR A 29 -1.09 0.34 -15.87
N GLY A 30 -1.26 0.94 -14.69
CA GLY A 30 -2.21 2.02 -14.46
C GLY A 30 -1.93 3.25 -15.32
N VAL A 31 -0.67 3.68 -15.40
CA VAL A 31 -0.25 4.81 -16.24
C VAL A 31 -0.29 4.45 -17.73
N GLY A 32 0.18 3.26 -18.11
CA GLY A 32 0.34 2.89 -19.52
C GLY A 32 -0.90 2.38 -20.21
N ARG A 33 -1.90 1.87 -19.47
CA ARG A 33 -3.08 1.21 -20.07
C ARG A 33 -4.42 1.68 -19.53
N LEU A 34 -4.46 2.20 -18.30
CA LEU A 34 -5.67 2.62 -17.60
C LEU A 34 -5.77 4.16 -17.48
N ASP A 35 -4.86 4.88 -18.14
CA ASP A 35 -4.84 6.35 -18.18
C ASP A 35 -4.92 7.00 -16.78
N PHE A 36 -4.14 6.46 -15.83
CA PHE A 36 -4.02 7.08 -14.50
C PHE A 36 -3.57 8.54 -14.65
N ASP A 37 -4.31 9.47 -14.03
CA ASP A 37 -4.00 10.90 -14.03
C ASP A 37 -2.86 11.22 -13.03
N VAL A 38 -1.69 10.65 -13.31
CA VAL A 38 -0.46 10.81 -12.56
C VAL A 38 0.68 10.94 -13.56
N SER A 39 1.27 12.14 -13.62
CA SER A 39 2.42 12.40 -14.48
C SER A 39 3.69 11.75 -13.93
N VAL A 40 4.64 11.43 -14.80
CA VAL A 40 5.97 10.91 -14.42
C VAL A 40 6.67 11.84 -13.43
N GLY A 41 6.50 13.16 -13.59
CA GLY A 41 7.01 14.16 -12.65
C GLY A 41 6.41 14.02 -11.25
N ARG A 42 5.09 13.79 -11.13
CA ARG A 42 4.44 13.54 -9.84
C ARG A 42 4.90 12.23 -9.20
N ILE A 43 5.13 11.17 -9.99
CA ILE A 43 5.69 9.90 -9.50
C ILE A 43 7.08 10.14 -8.91
N GLY A 44 7.97 10.77 -9.70
CA GLY A 44 9.33 11.09 -9.28
C GLY A 44 9.36 11.93 -8.00
N LEU A 45 8.54 12.98 -7.95
CA LEU A 45 8.39 13.84 -6.78
C LEU A 45 7.95 13.04 -5.53
N THR A 46 6.91 12.24 -5.65
CA THR A 46 6.38 11.43 -4.53
C THR A 46 7.43 10.47 -4.00
N LEU A 47 8.09 9.70 -4.87
CA LEU A 47 9.11 8.73 -4.48
C LEU A 47 10.33 9.41 -3.86
N ALA A 48 10.80 10.49 -4.47
CA ALA A 48 11.92 11.27 -3.96
C ALA A 48 11.61 11.85 -2.57
N THR A 49 10.42 12.44 -2.38
CA THR A 49 9.99 12.95 -1.08
C THR A 49 9.92 11.82 -0.04
N CYS A 50 9.27 10.69 -0.34
CA CYS A 50 9.20 9.58 0.62
C CYS A 50 10.60 9.06 1.02
N LEU A 51 11.52 8.92 0.05
CA LEU A 51 12.89 8.46 0.30
C LEU A 51 13.69 9.49 1.11
N ALA A 52 13.61 10.77 0.74
CA ALA A 52 14.31 11.85 1.43
C ALA A 52 13.80 12.02 2.87
N THR A 53 12.48 12.01 3.08
CA THR A 53 11.89 12.06 4.42
C THR A 53 12.30 10.84 5.24
N GLN A 54 12.30 9.63 4.65
CA GLN A 54 12.78 8.44 5.36
C GLN A 54 14.24 8.60 5.77
N TYR A 55 15.10 9.08 4.86
CA TYR A 55 16.51 9.27 5.14
C TYR A 55 16.70 10.26 6.29
N LEU A 56 16.01 11.41 6.24
CA LEU A 56 16.05 12.41 7.30
C LEU A 56 15.56 11.85 8.64
N CYS A 57 14.40 11.19 8.68
CA CYS A 57 13.89 10.56 9.90
C CYS A 57 14.81 9.44 10.41
N THR A 58 15.49 8.70 9.52
CA THR A 58 16.48 7.69 9.92
C THR A 58 17.63 8.35 10.70
N ARG A 59 18.08 9.54 10.27
CA ARG A 59 19.10 10.33 10.97
C ARG A 59 18.57 10.90 12.29
N LEU A 60 17.39 11.53 12.26
CA LEU A 60 16.79 12.19 13.42
C LEU A 60 16.44 11.22 14.55
N TRP A 61 16.01 9.99 14.22
CA TRP A 61 15.74 8.93 15.20
C TRP A 61 16.96 8.06 15.51
N ALA A 62 18.17 8.46 15.08
CA ALA A 62 19.42 7.74 15.31
C ALA A 62 19.34 6.24 14.93
N LEU A 63 18.62 5.91 13.85
CA LEU A 63 18.49 4.53 13.40
C LEU A 63 19.81 4.06 12.73
N PRO A 64 20.18 2.78 12.90
CA PRO A 64 21.50 2.29 12.51
C PRO A 64 21.75 2.32 10.99
N ARG A 65 20.69 2.25 10.17
CA ARG A 65 20.80 2.24 8.72
C ARG A 65 19.53 2.75 8.05
N PHE A 66 19.71 3.38 6.90
CA PHE A 66 18.62 3.70 5.99
C PHE A 66 18.13 2.43 5.28
N ASP A 67 16.82 2.19 5.31
CA ASP A 67 16.16 1.11 4.55
C ASP A 67 15.14 1.72 3.57
N PRO A 68 15.43 1.72 2.25
CA PRO A 68 14.56 2.34 1.25
C PRO A 68 13.30 1.52 0.95
N ARG A 69 13.23 0.24 1.35
CA ARG A 69 12.11 -0.64 0.95
C ARG A 69 10.78 -0.14 1.49
N SER A 70 10.74 0.28 2.75
CA SER A 70 9.53 0.76 3.40
C SER A 70 8.98 2.06 2.78
N PRO A 71 9.77 3.16 2.60
CA PRO A 71 9.27 4.34 1.93
C PRO A 71 8.96 4.12 0.44
N LEU A 72 9.61 3.18 -0.25
CA LEU A 72 9.24 2.82 -1.63
C LEU A 72 7.84 2.22 -1.69
N ILE A 73 7.50 1.29 -0.80
CA ILE A 73 6.14 0.72 -0.74
C ILE A 73 5.11 1.83 -0.50
N SER A 74 5.37 2.72 0.47
CA SER A 74 4.47 3.84 0.75
C SER A 74 4.36 4.81 -0.41
N GLY A 75 5.48 5.20 -1.04
CA GLY A 75 5.51 6.11 -2.18
C GLY A 75 4.81 5.54 -3.41
N LEU A 76 5.04 4.26 -3.74
CA LEU A 76 4.32 3.58 -4.83
C LEU A 76 2.81 3.51 -4.53
N SER A 77 2.43 3.20 -3.29
CA SER A 77 1.02 3.20 -2.89
C SER A 77 0.38 4.59 -3.01
N LEU A 78 1.10 5.66 -2.63
CA LEU A 78 0.64 7.02 -2.85
C LEU A 78 0.51 7.34 -4.35
N CYS A 79 1.44 6.92 -5.20
CA CYS A 79 1.32 7.14 -6.65
C CYS A 79 0.06 6.48 -7.23
N LEU A 80 -0.31 5.31 -6.72
CA LEU A 80 -1.54 4.62 -7.15
C LEU A 80 -2.80 5.35 -6.66
N LEU A 81 -2.82 5.81 -5.42
CA LEU A 81 -4.05 6.23 -4.73
C LEU A 81 -4.26 7.75 -4.69
N LEU A 82 -3.21 8.51 -4.41
CA LEU A 82 -3.28 9.96 -4.18
C LEU A 82 -3.64 10.69 -5.48
N ARG A 83 -4.66 11.55 -5.43
CA ARG A 83 -4.98 12.50 -6.49
C ARG A 83 -5.11 13.91 -5.91
N THR A 84 -4.47 14.86 -6.59
CA THR A 84 -4.53 16.29 -6.29
C THR A 84 -3.93 17.10 -7.44
N GLY A 85 -4.40 18.34 -7.62
CA GLY A 85 -3.84 19.29 -8.59
C GLY A 85 -2.54 19.95 -8.12
N LEU A 86 -2.24 19.92 -6.81
CA LEU A 86 -1.19 20.74 -6.20
C LEU A 86 0.05 19.91 -5.83
N PRO A 87 1.24 20.20 -6.44
CA PRO A 87 2.49 19.51 -6.09
C PRO A 87 2.87 19.65 -4.61
N ALA A 88 2.57 20.79 -4.00
CA ALA A 88 2.82 21.02 -2.58
C ALA A 88 2.07 20.01 -1.69
N LEU A 89 0.82 19.67 -2.06
CA LEU A 89 0.02 18.69 -1.33
C LEU A 89 0.55 17.26 -1.51
N VAL A 90 1.15 16.94 -2.66
CA VAL A 90 1.86 15.66 -2.86
C VAL A 90 3.03 15.54 -1.91
N VAL A 91 3.88 16.57 -1.83
CA VAL A 91 5.05 16.60 -0.94
C VAL A 91 4.61 16.50 0.52
N LEU A 92 3.64 17.33 0.94
CA LEU A 92 3.16 17.34 2.31
C LEU A 92 2.55 15.98 2.71
N THR A 93 1.75 15.38 1.84
CA THR A 93 1.17 14.04 2.08
C THR A 93 2.27 12.99 2.23
N ALA A 94 3.26 12.99 1.33
CA ALA A 94 4.38 12.05 1.38
C ALA A 94 5.20 12.20 2.68
N ILE A 95 5.43 13.44 3.15
CA ILE A 95 6.10 13.72 4.42
C ILE A 95 5.27 13.15 5.57
N ILE A 96 3.99 13.50 5.67
CA ILE A 96 3.10 13.04 6.76
C ILE A 96 3.00 11.52 6.77
N THR A 97 2.84 10.90 5.60
CA THR A 97 2.87 9.44 5.44
C THR A 97 4.12 8.84 6.07
N VAL A 98 5.32 9.32 5.72
CA VAL A 98 6.55 8.73 6.24
C VAL A 98 6.76 9.05 7.71
N VAL A 99 6.54 10.28 8.15
CA VAL A 99 6.73 10.73 9.55
C VAL A 99 5.78 10.00 10.50
N SER A 100 4.54 9.73 10.09
CA SER A 100 3.54 9.05 10.92
C SER A 100 4.03 7.72 11.49
N LYS A 101 4.82 6.95 10.72
CA LYS A 101 5.34 5.65 11.15
C LYS A 101 6.48 5.77 12.16
N PHE A 102 7.01 6.97 12.40
CA PHE A 102 8.00 7.24 13.45
C PHE A 102 7.34 7.79 14.72
N LEU A 103 6.33 8.64 14.57
CA LEU A 103 5.61 9.26 15.69
C LEU A 103 4.56 8.34 16.31
N LEU A 104 3.78 7.66 15.48
CA LEU A 104 2.61 6.89 15.91
C LEU A 104 2.98 5.42 16.07
N ARG A 105 3.57 5.09 17.22
CA ARG A 105 4.03 3.74 17.54
C ARG A 105 3.50 3.24 18.87
N VAL A 106 3.17 1.95 18.91
CA VAL A 106 2.87 1.18 20.12
C VAL A 106 3.76 -0.05 20.10
N ASP A 107 4.45 -0.34 21.20
CA ASP A 107 5.40 -1.46 21.34
C ASP A 107 6.46 -1.53 20.23
N GLY A 108 6.96 -0.36 19.81
CA GLY A 108 7.97 -0.24 18.76
C GLY A 108 7.46 -0.51 17.33
N ARG A 109 6.16 -0.76 17.14
CA ARG A 109 5.52 -0.98 15.83
C ARG A 109 4.69 0.24 15.45
N HIS A 110 4.61 0.57 14.16
CA HIS A 110 3.72 1.63 13.70
C HIS A 110 2.26 1.22 13.94
N LEU A 111 1.46 2.13 14.51
CA LEU A 111 0.07 1.86 14.85
C LEU A 111 -0.81 1.78 13.59
N PHE A 112 -0.62 2.71 12.67
CA PHE A 112 -1.39 2.79 11.42
C PHE A 112 -0.57 2.33 10.21
N ASN A 113 -1.27 1.94 9.14
CA ASN A 113 -0.66 1.88 7.81
C ASN A 113 -0.24 3.31 7.42
N PRO A 114 1.06 3.59 7.21
CA PRO A 114 1.54 4.96 7.00
C PRO A 114 0.92 5.66 5.79
N THR A 115 0.68 4.90 4.70
CA THR A 115 0.04 5.43 3.49
C THR A 115 -1.40 5.85 3.78
N ASN A 116 -2.17 4.96 4.40
CA ASN A 116 -3.58 5.23 4.72
C ASN A 116 -3.71 6.40 5.69
N PHE A 117 -2.82 6.47 6.69
CA PHE A 117 -2.79 7.59 7.64
C PHE A 117 -2.59 8.92 6.92
N GLY A 118 -1.57 9.03 6.05
CA GLY A 118 -1.32 10.27 5.31
C GLY A 118 -2.47 10.67 4.40
N LEU A 119 -3.08 9.71 3.67
CA LEU A 119 -4.25 9.97 2.83
C LEU A 119 -5.44 10.49 3.66
N VAL A 120 -5.83 9.77 4.71
CA VAL A 120 -6.99 10.15 5.54
C VAL A 120 -6.79 11.51 6.19
N VAL A 121 -5.64 11.75 6.80
CA VAL A 121 -5.34 13.03 7.46
C VAL A 121 -5.42 14.18 6.45
N MET A 122 -4.82 14.00 5.27
CA MET A 122 -4.79 15.07 4.28
C MET A 122 -6.14 15.30 3.59
N MET A 123 -6.93 14.25 3.39
CA MET A 123 -8.32 14.37 2.92
C MET A 123 -9.16 15.19 3.90
N LEU A 124 -9.09 14.86 5.20
CA LEU A 124 -9.81 15.57 6.25
C LEU A 124 -9.33 17.02 6.43
N ALA A 125 -8.03 17.26 6.31
CA ALA A 125 -7.45 18.58 6.58
C ALA A 125 -7.59 19.57 5.41
N THR A 126 -7.61 19.09 4.16
CA THR A 126 -7.51 19.99 2.99
C THR A 126 -8.73 20.00 2.09
N GLY A 127 -9.50 18.91 2.01
CA GLY A 127 -10.56 18.74 1.01
C GLY A 127 -10.09 18.78 -0.46
N GLN A 128 -8.78 18.92 -0.72
CA GLN A 128 -8.17 19.06 -2.05
C GLN A 128 -7.36 17.84 -2.47
N ILE A 129 -7.41 16.80 -1.64
CA ILE A 129 -6.88 15.48 -1.89
C ILE A 129 -8.04 14.52 -1.88
N TRP A 130 -8.03 13.59 -2.83
CA TRP A 130 -8.94 12.47 -2.86
C TRP A 130 -8.18 11.20 -3.26
N VAL A 131 -8.80 10.06 -2.97
CA VAL A 131 -8.32 8.76 -3.43
C VAL A 131 -9.06 8.43 -4.72
N SER A 132 -8.32 8.04 -5.76
CA SER A 132 -8.93 7.63 -7.04
C SER A 132 -9.75 6.35 -6.85
N PRO A 133 -11.10 6.38 -6.89
CA PRO A 133 -11.91 5.19 -6.78
C PRO A 133 -12.00 4.55 -8.18
N GLY A 134 -11.40 3.37 -8.36
CA GLY A 134 -11.82 2.48 -9.44
C GLY A 134 -11.29 2.75 -10.87
N GLN A 135 -10.07 3.30 -11.05
CA GLN A 135 -9.43 3.31 -12.38
C GLN A 135 -8.98 1.92 -12.87
N TRP A 136 -9.37 0.84 -12.18
CA TRP A 136 -8.83 -0.50 -12.35
C TRP A 136 -9.53 -1.33 -13.45
N GLY A 137 -10.59 -0.79 -14.06
CA GLY A 137 -11.43 -1.49 -15.05
C GLY A 137 -12.24 -2.64 -14.45
N SER A 138 -13.21 -3.15 -15.19
CA SER A 138 -14.10 -4.26 -14.77
C SER A 138 -13.76 -5.61 -15.42
N VAL A 139 -12.58 -5.76 -16.00
CA VAL A 139 -12.24 -6.98 -16.73
C VAL A 139 -11.99 -8.10 -15.72
N ALA A 140 -12.80 -9.16 -15.73
CA ALA A 140 -12.69 -10.31 -14.85
C ALA A 140 -11.27 -10.92 -14.81
N PHE A 141 -10.52 -10.83 -15.91
CA PHE A 141 -9.11 -11.20 -15.97
C PHE A 141 -8.22 -10.34 -15.06
N PHE A 142 -8.44 -9.03 -15.01
CA PHE A 142 -7.72 -8.12 -14.11
C PHE A 142 -8.06 -8.42 -12.65
N ALA A 143 -9.33 -8.69 -12.34
CA ALA A 143 -9.76 -9.10 -11.01
C ALA A 143 -9.13 -10.43 -10.58
N PHE A 144 -9.07 -11.43 -11.48
CA PHE A 144 -8.40 -12.71 -11.24
C PHE A 144 -6.89 -12.54 -11.03
N LEU A 145 -6.23 -11.73 -11.86
CA LEU A 145 -4.79 -11.49 -11.79
C LEU A 145 -4.42 -10.70 -10.52
N LEU A 146 -5.24 -9.72 -10.13
CA LEU A 146 -5.12 -8.98 -8.88
C LEU A 146 -5.38 -9.87 -7.66
N GLY A 147 -6.40 -10.73 -7.72
CA GLY A 147 -6.70 -11.70 -6.67
C GLY A 147 -5.61 -12.75 -6.51
N GLY A 148 -5.09 -13.31 -7.61
CA GLY A 148 -4.04 -14.32 -7.60
C GLY A 148 -2.68 -13.77 -7.17
N LEU A 149 -2.23 -12.66 -7.76
CA LEU A 149 -0.95 -12.04 -7.40
C LEU A 149 -1.02 -11.35 -6.02
N GLY A 150 -2.14 -10.70 -5.70
CA GLY A 150 -2.40 -10.13 -4.38
C GLY A 150 -2.43 -11.22 -3.30
N GLY A 151 -3.14 -12.32 -3.56
CA GLY A 151 -3.15 -13.50 -2.71
C GLY A 151 -1.76 -14.10 -2.50
N LEU A 152 -0.95 -14.20 -3.55
CA LEU A 152 0.44 -14.65 -3.47
C LEU A 152 1.30 -13.71 -2.60
N VAL A 153 1.17 -12.39 -2.76
CA VAL A 153 1.90 -11.39 -1.96
C VAL A 153 1.51 -11.50 -0.48
N VAL A 154 0.21 -11.59 -0.19
CA VAL A 154 -0.32 -11.68 1.18
C VAL A 154 0.09 -13.01 1.84
N HIS A 155 0.01 -14.11 1.10
CA HIS A 155 0.46 -15.43 1.56
C HIS A 155 1.96 -15.40 1.88
N ARG A 156 2.78 -14.79 1.03
CA ARG A 156 4.22 -14.61 1.28
C ARG A 156 4.53 -13.63 2.39
N ALA A 157 3.64 -12.69 2.70
CA ALA A 157 3.75 -11.80 3.84
C ALA A 157 3.29 -12.43 5.17
N ALA A 158 2.80 -13.69 5.13
CA ALA A 158 2.22 -14.39 6.28
C ALA A 158 1.06 -13.60 6.93
N ARG A 159 0.20 -12.99 6.10
CA ARG A 159 -0.94 -12.16 6.54
C ARG A 159 -2.27 -12.58 5.89
N SER A 160 -2.33 -13.78 5.31
CA SER A 160 -3.52 -14.34 4.64
C SER A 160 -4.77 -14.31 5.51
N ASP A 161 -4.61 -14.55 6.79
CA ASP A 161 -5.71 -14.74 7.74
C ASP A 161 -6.56 -13.48 7.85
N VAL A 162 -5.91 -12.31 7.93
CA VAL A 162 -6.59 -11.01 8.00
C VAL A 162 -7.32 -10.69 6.69
N THR A 163 -6.70 -11.00 5.55
CA THR A 163 -7.30 -10.76 4.24
C THR A 163 -8.53 -11.62 4.01
N TYR A 164 -8.46 -12.93 4.30
CA TYR A 164 -9.60 -13.83 4.14
C TYR A 164 -10.72 -13.52 5.12
N ALA A 165 -10.40 -13.19 6.38
CA ALA A 165 -11.40 -12.73 7.34
C ALA A 165 -12.12 -11.47 6.83
N PHE A 166 -11.38 -10.46 6.38
CA PHE A 166 -11.96 -9.25 5.81
C PHE A 166 -12.89 -9.54 4.63
N LEU A 167 -12.43 -10.34 3.65
CA LEU A 167 -13.22 -10.69 2.47
C LEU A 167 -14.50 -11.47 2.84
N GLY A 168 -14.38 -12.43 3.75
CA GLY A 168 -15.52 -13.22 4.23
C GLY A 168 -16.57 -12.35 4.91
N PHE A 169 -16.17 -11.53 5.89
CA PHE A 169 -17.08 -10.63 6.58
C PHE A 169 -17.67 -9.57 5.65
N TYR A 170 -16.87 -9.01 4.74
CA TYR A 170 -17.36 -8.05 3.76
C TYR A 170 -18.42 -8.66 2.85
N ALA A 171 -18.17 -9.86 2.31
CA ALA A 171 -19.14 -10.57 1.48
C ALA A 171 -20.43 -10.86 2.25
N LEU A 172 -20.33 -11.32 3.51
CA LEU A 172 -21.49 -11.55 4.37
C LEU A 172 -22.31 -10.28 4.61
N LEU A 173 -21.65 -9.14 4.85
CA LEU A 173 -22.34 -7.86 5.04
C LEU A 173 -23.02 -7.37 3.76
N VAL A 174 -22.36 -7.52 2.60
CA VAL A 174 -22.94 -7.14 1.30
C VAL A 174 -24.16 -8.00 0.98
N ILE A 175 -24.05 -9.33 1.14
CA ILE A 175 -25.16 -10.26 0.93
C ILE A 175 -26.28 -10.00 1.93
N GLY A 176 -25.96 -9.82 3.21
CA GLY A 176 -26.94 -9.52 4.25
C GLY A 176 -27.69 -8.22 3.97
N ARG A 177 -27.00 -7.18 3.49
CA ARG A 177 -27.63 -5.93 3.03
C ARG A 177 -28.54 -6.16 1.83
N ALA A 178 -28.10 -6.94 0.84
CA ALA A 178 -28.90 -7.22 -0.36
C ALA A 178 -30.20 -7.95 0.00
N ILE A 179 -30.12 -8.98 0.84
CA ILE A 179 -31.29 -9.71 1.35
C ILE A 179 -32.21 -8.77 2.13
N TRP A 180 -31.64 -7.89 2.99
CA TRP A 180 -32.42 -6.92 3.75
C TRP A 180 -33.19 -5.93 2.86
N LEU A 181 -32.60 -5.52 1.74
CA LEU A 181 -33.19 -4.58 0.79
C LEU A 181 -34.02 -5.23 -0.30
N GLU A 182 -34.17 -6.56 -0.27
CA GLU A 182 -34.81 -7.36 -1.34
C GLU A 182 -34.17 -7.15 -2.73
N ASP A 183 -32.88 -6.77 -2.76
CA ASP A 183 -32.11 -6.62 -4.00
C ASP A 183 -31.91 -8.01 -4.65
N PRO A 184 -32.11 -8.14 -5.97
CA PRO A 184 -31.81 -9.39 -6.67
C PRO A 184 -30.31 -9.70 -6.59
N ILE A 185 -29.97 -10.95 -6.28
CA ILE A 185 -28.59 -11.42 -6.10
C ILE A 185 -27.93 -11.76 -7.47
N ALA A 186 -28.19 -10.95 -8.50
CA ALA A 186 -27.73 -11.20 -9.87
C ALA A 186 -27.13 -9.95 -10.52
#